data_AF-A0A2S9G8I8-F1
#
_entry.id   AF-A0A2S9G8I8-F1
#
_cell.length_a   1.000
_cell.length_b   1.000
_cell.length_c   1.000
_cell.angle_alpha   90.00
_cell.angle_beta   90.00
_cell.angle_gamma   90.00
#
_symmetry.space_group_name_H-M   'P 1'
#
loop_
_entity.id
_entity.type
_entity.pdbx_description
1 polymer ?
#
loop_
_entity_poly.entity_id
_entity_poly.type
_entity_poly.pdbx_seq_one_letter_code
_entity_poly.pdbx_strand_id
1 'polypeptide(L)' 'SRSVELFHRVNVQDFEACERTQPAMSSRAYRGGGVLVPAEHHPADFHDWVVSRLAVAV' A
#
# COMPACT_ATOMS: atom_id res chain seq x y z
N SER A 1 2.37 21.37 -17.54
CA SER A 1 2.65 20.53 -18.72
C SER A 1 1.67 19.34 -18.72
N ARG A 2 1.46 18.67 -19.87
CA ARG A 2 0.54 17.53 -19.98
C ARG A 2 0.84 16.39 -18.99
N SER A 3 2.12 16.14 -18.72
CA SER A 3 2.53 15.09 -17.77
C SER A 3 2.11 15.42 -16.33
N VAL A 4 2.20 16.68 -15.90
CA VAL A 4 1.80 17.10 -14.55
C VAL A 4 0.31 16.84 -14.33
N GLU A 5 -0.52 17.16 -15.32
CA GLU A 5 -1.97 16.91 -15.23
C GLU A 5 -2.29 15.40 -15.18
N LEU A 6 -1.59 14.59 -15.97
CA LEU A 6 -1.73 13.14 -15.94
C LEU A 6 -1.37 12.58 -14.56
N PHE A 7 -0.21 12.93 -14.01
CA PHE A 7 0.20 12.48 -12.68
C PHE A 7 -0.74 12.95 -11.58
N HIS A 8 -1.28 14.17 -11.69
CA HIS A 8 -2.28 14.65 -10.74
C HIS A 8 -3.54 13.76 -10.73
N ARG A 9 -4.08 13.43 -11.90
CA ARG A 9 -5.27 12.57 -12.00
C ARG A 9 -5.01 11.15 -11.48
N VAL A 10 -3.86 10.57 -11.81
CA VAL A 10 -3.45 9.24 -11.30
C VAL A 10 -3.34 9.28 -9.78
N ASN A 11 -2.66 10.28 -9.22
CA ASN A 11 -2.54 10.42 -7.77
C ASN A 11 -3.90 10.56 -7.07
N VAL A 12 -4.84 11.34 -7.63
CA VAL A 12 -6.19 11.47 -7.05
C VAL A 12 -6.89 10.12 -6.97
N GLN A 13 -6.78 9.29 -8.01
CA GLN A 13 -7.36 7.94 -8.02
C GLN A 13 -6.71 7.03 -6.96
N ASP A 14 -5.38 7.07 -6.86
CA ASP A 14 -4.64 6.27 -5.88
C ASP A 14 -4.96 6.70 -4.44
N PHE A 15 -5.10 8.02 -4.19
CA PHE A 15 -5.49 8.53 -2.88
C PHE A 15 -6.89 8.06 -2.47
N GLU A 16 -7.87 8.12 -3.37
CA GLU A 16 -9.23 7.64 -3.08
C GLU A 16 -9.21 6.14 -2.70
N ALA A 17 -8.44 5.33 -3.42
CA ALA A 17 -8.28 3.91 -3.10
C ALA A 17 -7.63 3.69 -1.72
N CYS A 18 -6.59 4.47 -1.39
CA CYS A 18 -5.93 4.42 -0.10
C CYS A 18 -6.86 4.81 1.05
N GLU A 19 -7.59 5.93 0.93
CA GLU A 19 -8.51 6.43 1.95
C GLU A 19 -9.65 5.45 2.24
N ARG A 20 -10.10 4.70 1.23
CA ARG A 20 -11.11 3.65 1.40
C ARG A 20 -10.53 2.39 2.06
N THR A 21 -9.27 2.07 1.80
CA THR A 21 -8.62 0.85 2.28
C THR A 21 -8.18 0.98 3.74
N GLN A 22 -7.58 2.12 4.11
CA GLN A 22 -6.96 2.31 5.43
C GLN A 22 -7.88 2.04 6.64
N PRO A 23 -9.15 2.49 6.67
CA PRO A 23 -10.04 2.22 7.81
C PRO A 23 -10.23 0.72 8.08
N ALA A 24 -10.31 -0.09 7.02
CA ALA A 24 -10.49 -1.54 7.12
C ALA A 24 -9.26 -2.26 7.68
N MET A 25 -8.06 -1.66 7.58
CA MET A 25 -6.82 -2.25 8.10
C MET A 25 -6.83 -2.38 9.64
N SER A 26 -7.66 -1.59 10.33
CA SER A 26 -7.86 -1.68 11.79
C SER A 26 -8.89 -2.75 12.20
N SER A 27 -9.57 -3.37 11.23
CA SER A 27 -10.65 -4.31 11.51
C SER A 27 -10.13 -5.64 12.08
N ARG A 28 -10.98 -6.33 12.85
CA ARG A 28 -10.67 -7.68 13.36
C ARG A 28 -10.38 -8.67 12.23
N ALA A 29 -11.10 -8.56 11.12
CA ALA A 29 -10.91 -9.45 9.96
C ALA A 29 -9.50 -9.29 9.35
N TYR A 30 -8.93 -8.09 9.40
CA TYR A 30 -7.61 -7.79 8.87
C TYR A 30 -6.46 -8.03 9.87
N ARG A 31 -6.73 -8.56 11.06
CA ARG A 31 -5.69 -8.76 12.09
C ARG A 31 -4.54 -9.67 11.63
N GLY A 32 -4.84 -10.64 10.76
CA GLY A 32 -3.84 -11.52 10.15
C GLY A 32 -3.14 -10.92 8.92
N GLY A 33 -3.42 -9.66 8.59
CA GLY A 33 -3.02 -9.03 7.34
C GLY A 33 -3.97 -9.35 6.18
N GLY A 34 -3.64 -8.82 5.01
CA GLY A 34 -4.31 -9.10 3.74
C GLY A 34 -3.66 -10.26 2.99
N VAL A 35 -4.36 -10.78 1.98
CA VAL A 35 -3.82 -11.76 1.04
C VAL A 35 -3.41 -11.03 -0.23
N LEU A 36 -2.17 -11.22 -0.65
CA LEU A 36 -1.65 -10.69 -1.91
C LEU A 36 -1.89 -11.69 -3.04
N VAL A 37 -2.26 -11.20 -4.21
CA VAL A 37 -2.35 -11.99 -5.44
C VAL A 37 -0.98 -12.08 -6.12
N PRO A 38 -0.74 -13.03 -7.06
CA PRO A 38 0.59 -13.18 -7.68
C PRO A 38 1.15 -11.93 -8.37
N ALA A 39 0.28 -11.06 -8.87
CA ALA A 39 0.70 -9.80 -9.49
C ALA A 39 1.27 -8.78 -8.48
N GLU A 40 0.98 -8.94 -7.18
CA GLU A 40 1.36 -8.00 -6.11
C GLU A 40 2.71 -8.36 -5.47
N HIS A 41 3.60 -9.01 -6.22
CA HIS A 41 4.96 -9.34 -5.78
C HIS A 41 5.79 -8.10 -5.39
N HIS A 42 5.65 -6.98 -6.11
CA HIS A 42 6.36 -5.74 -5.75
C HIS A 42 5.93 -5.16 -4.38
N PRO A 43 4.63 -5.02 -4.07
CA PRO A 43 4.18 -4.72 -2.71
C PRO A 43 4.67 -5.70 -1.64
N ALA A 44 4.72 -7.01 -1.96
CA ALA A 44 5.26 -8.02 -1.05
C ALA A 44 6.74 -7.76 -0.73
N ASP A 45 7.57 -7.55 -1.75
CA ASP A 45 9.00 -7.25 -1.60
C ASP A 45 9.21 -5.95 -0.79
N PHE A 46 8.38 -4.93 -1.02
CA PHE A 46 8.43 -3.69 -0.27
C PHE A 46 8.06 -3.91 1.20
N HIS A 47 7.02 -4.68 1.48
CA HIS A 47 6.61 -5.03 2.84
C HIS A 47 7.75 -5.74 3.59
N ASP A 48 8.37 -6.74 2.98
CA ASP A 48 9.48 -7.48 3.56
C ASP A 48 10.70 -6.59 3.81
N TRP A 49 11.00 -5.69 2.88
CA TRP A 49 12.05 -4.70 3.05
C TRP A 49 11.77 -3.78 4.24
N VAL A 50 10.56 -3.21 4.35
CA VAL A 50 10.18 -2.33 5.48
C VAL A 50 10.32 -3.08 6.81
N VAL A 51 9.78 -4.30 6.90
CA VAL A 51 9.87 -5.11 8.13
C VAL A 51 11.32 -5.40 8.49
N SER A 52 12.17 -5.74 7.52
CA SER A 52 13.60 -5.97 7.76
C SER A 52 14.31 -4.75 8.33
N ARG A 53 13.91 -3.54 7.92
CA ARG A 53 14.49 -2.27 8.40
C ARG A 53 14.03 -1.92 9.81
N LEU A 54 12.77 -2.22 10.14
CA LEU A 54 12.22 -2.02 11.47
C LEU A 54 12.74 -3.04 12.48
N ALA A 55 12.98 -4.29 12.06
CA ALA A 55 13.51 -5.35 12.92
C ALA A 55 14.96 -5.11 13.38
N VAL A 56 15.71 -4.23 12.70
CA VAL A 56 17.07 -3.82 13.09
C VAL A 56 17.07 -2.71 14.14
N ALA A 57 15.92 -2.06 14.41
CA ALA A 57 15.80 -0.93 15.33
C ALA A 57 15.53 -1.31 16.80
N VAL A 58 15.94 -2.51 17.23
CA VAL A 58 15.83 -3.00 18.62
C VAL A 58 17.20 -3.01 19.29
#